data_AF-A0A377AD35-F1
#
_entry.id   AF-A0A377AD35-F1
#
_cell.length_a   1.000
_cell.length_b   1.000
_cell.length_c   1.000
_cell.angle_alpha   90.00
_cell.angle_beta   90.00
_cell.angle_gamma   90.00
#
_symmetry.space_group_name_H-M   'P 1'
#
loop_
_entity.id
_entity.type
_entity.pdbx_description
1 polymer ?
#
loop_
_entity_poly.entity_id
_entity_poly.type
_entity_poly.pdbx_seq_one_letter_code
_entity_poly.pdbx_strand_id
1 'polypeptide(L)'
;MIGNFQGEGMPGKMQFGSGWWFNDQKDGMERQMTQLAQLGLLSRFVGMLTDSRSFLSYTRHEYFRRILCQMIGRWVEAGEAPADINLLGEMVKIFALTMRVTTSPLN
;
A
#
# COMPACT_ATOMS: atom_id res chain seq x y z
N MET A 1 16.40 -7.23 -2.99
CA MET A 1 15.29 -7.80 -3.80
C MET A 1 14.62 -6.69 -4.62
N ILE A 2 13.67 -5.90 -4.10
CA ILE A 2 13.10 -4.77 -4.87
C ILE A 2 14.00 -3.54 -4.91
N GLY A 3 14.76 -3.27 -3.84
CA GLY A 3 15.67 -2.12 -3.75
C GLY A 3 16.85 -2.18 -4.71
N ASN A 4 17.25 -3.38 -5.14
CA ASN A 4 18.45 -3.59 -5.96
C ASN A 4 18.25 -3.17 -7.43
N PHE A 5 17.00 -3.08 -7.88
CA PHE A 5 16.64 -2.88 -9.29
C PHE A 5 15.70 -1.67 -9.49
N GLN A 6 15.75 -0.71 -8.56
CA GLN A 6 15.08 0.57 -8.78
C GLN A 6 15.77 1.31 -9.94
N GLY A 7 15.02 2.20 -10.60
CA GLY A 7 15.53 2.99 -11.72
C GLY A 7 15.02 4.42 -11.68
N GLU A 8 15.71 5.30 -12.39
CA GLU A 8 15.34 6.70 -12.50
C GLU A 8 14.05 6.89 -13.34
N GLY A 9 13.38 8.03 -13.16
CA GLY A 9 12.20 8.41 -13.93
C GLY A 9 10.88 7.75 -13.50
N MET A 10 10.89 6.71 -12.66
CA MET A 10 9.68 6.06 -12.17
C MET A 10 9.75 5.75 -10.66
N PRO A 11 8.94 6.43 -9.83
CA PRO A 11 8.93 6.20 -8.39
C PRO A 11 8.31 4.83 -8.06
N GLY A 12 9.12 3.96 -7.46
CA GLY A 12 8.70 2.59 -7.12
C GLY A 12 8.54 1.70 -8.35
N LYS A 13 9.54 1.71 -9.26
CA LYS A 13 9.57 0.86 -10.45
C LYS A 13 9.39 -0.63 -10.10
N MET A 14 10.08 -1.08 -9.05
CA MET A 14 9.92 -2.43 -8.51
C MET A 14 9.11 -2.38 -7.22
N GLN A 15 8.05 -3.19 -7.18
CA GLN A 15 7.05 -3.19 -6.10
C GLN A 15 7.03 -4.53 -5.37
N PHE A 16 6.82 -4.47 -4.06
CA PHE A 16 6.48 -5.63 -3.27
C PHE A 16 4.96 -5.62 -3.07
N GLY A 17 4.28 -6.56 -3.72
CA GLY A 17 2.81 -6.63 -3.76
C GLY A 17 2.17 -6.87 -2.39
N SER A 18 0.85 -6.66 -2.32
CA SER A 18 0.05 -6.91 -1.12
C SER A 18 0.13 -8.38 -0.68
N GLY A 19 -0.30 -8.65 0.56
CA GLY A 19 -0.47 -10.01 1.07
C GLY A 19 -1.29 -10.85 0.09
N TRP A 20 -0.67 -11.91 -0.45
CA TRP A 20 -1.29 -12.72 -1.51
C TRP A 20 -1.88 -14.02 -0.96
N TRP A 21 -3.05 -14.38 -1.49
CA TRP A 21 -3.75 -15.64 -1.24
C TRP A 21 -3.98 -15.87 0.27
N PHE A 22 -3.31 -16.83 0.88
CA PHE A 22 -3.43 -17.12 2.32
C PHE A 22 -2.97 -15.96 3.20
N ASN A 23 -2.14 -15.08 2.66
CA ASN A 23 -1.65 -13.89 3.35
C ASN A 23 -2.60 -12.69 3.19
N ASP A 24 -3.67 -12.81 2.40
CA ASP A 24 -4.71 -11.78 2.27
C ASP A 24 -5.70 -11.85 3.45
N GLN A 25 -5.15 -11.60 4.63
CA GLN A 25 -5.83 -11.52 5.92
C GLN A 25 -5.02 -10.60 6.84
N LYS A 26 -5.57 -10.23 8.00
CA LYS A 26 -5.01 -9.17 8.86
C LYS A 26 -3.52 -9.33 9.17
N ASP A 27 -3.11 -10.47 9.72
CA ASP A 27 -1.71 -10.72 10.09
C ASP A 27 -0.78 -10.64 8.88
N GLY A 28 -1.19 -11.25 7.76
CA GLY A 28 -0.39 -11.28 6.53
C GLY A 28 -0.23 -9.88 5.92
N MET A 29 -1.31 -9.09 5.91
CA MET A 29 -1.28 -7.71 5.43
C MET A 29 -0.46 -6.80 6.36
N GLU A 30 -0.64 -6.91 7.68
CA GLU A 30 0.16 -6.13 8.65
C GLU A 30 1.65 -6.45 8.48
N ARG A 31 2.02 -7.73 8.41
CA ARG A 31 3.42 -8.14 8.21
C ARG A 31 3.98 -7.67 6.87
N GLN A 32 3.24 -7.81 5.78
CA GLN A 32 3.68 -7.36 4.46
C GLN A 32 3.93 -5.85 4.45
N MET A 33 2.99 -5.05 5.00
CA MET A 33 3.11 -3.59 5.04
C MET A 33 4.24 -3.13 5.96
N THR A 34 4.44 -3.78 7.10
CA THR A 34 5.59 -3.49 7.99
C THR A 34 6.91 -3.73 7.28
N GLN A 35 7.06 -4.86 6.59
CA GLN A 35 8.30 -5.14 5.83
C GLN A 35 8.51 -4.14 4.69
N LEU A 36 7.44 -3.74 4.00
CA LEU A 36 7.51 -2.72 2.96
C LEU A 36 7.88 -1.33 3.53
N ALA A 37 7.35 -0.97 4.70
CA ALA A 37 7.68 0.28 5.37
C ALA A 37 9.14 0.32 5.86
N GLN A 38 9.68 -0.82 6.31
CA GLN A 38 11.05 -0.92 6.81
C GLN A 38 12.09 -0.99 5.69
N LEU A 39 11.79 -1.68 4.58
CA LEU A 39 12.76 -1.98 3.52
C LEU A 39 12.53 -1.16 2.24
N GLY A 40 11.48 -0.36 2.18
CA GLY A 40 11.07 0.39 1.00
C GLY A 40 10.29 1.66 1.33
N LEU A 41 9.45 2.11 0.39
CA LEU A 41 8.66 3.33 0.53
C LEU A 41 7.18 2.98 0.51
N LEU A 42 6.55 2.90 1.70
CA LEU A 42 5.13 2.61 1.81
C LEU A 42 4.28 3.63 1.04
N SER A 43 4.66 4.91 1.04
CA SER A 43 3.98 5.99 0.30
C SER A 43 3.92 5.80 -1.22
N ARG A 44 4.74 4.90 -1.77
CA ARG A 44 4.77 4.55 -3.21
C ARG A 44 4.18 3.18 -3.50
N PHE A 45 3.59 2.52 -2.51
CA PHE A 45 2.93 1.24 -2.68
C PHE A 45 1.72 1.36 -3.62
N VAL A 46 1.54 0.36 -4.49
CA VAL A 46 0.45 0.35 -5.49
C VAL A 46 -0.91 0.07 -4.84
N GLY A 47 -0.93 -0.60 -3.68
CA GLY A 47 -2.15 -0.85 -2.92
C GLY A 47 -2.70 -2.26 -3.08
N MET A 48 -4.01 -2.39 -2.90
CA MET A 48 -4.71 -3.66 -2.78
C MET A 48 -5.33 -4.13 -4.10
N LEU A 49 -5.39 -5.44 -4.28
CA LEU A 49 -6.10 -6.12 -5.37
C LEU A 49 -6.84 -7.33 -4.77
N THR A 50 -8.04 -7.67 -5.29
CA THR A 50 -8.84 -8.75 -4.69
C THR A 50 -8.37 -10.15 -5.06
N ASP A 51 -7.72 -10.31 -6.22
CA ASP A 51 -7.33 -11.59 -6.82
C ASP A 51 -8.44 -12.65 -6.77
N SER A 52 -9.69 -12.20 -6.97
CA SER A 52 -10.86 -13.03 -6.76
C SER A 52 -11.76 -13.05 -7.98
N ARG A 53 -12.37 -14.21 -8.22
CA ARG A 53 -13.41 -14.41 -9.24
C ARG A 53 -14.81 -14.06 -8.73
N SER A 54 -14.94 -13.66 -7.46
CA SER A 54 -16.22 -13.29 -6.85
C SER A 54 -16.46 -11.79 -6.92
N PHE A 55 -17.64 -11.38 -7.38
CA PHE A 55 -18.06 -9.97 -7.37
C PHE A 55 -18.21 -9.39 -5.96
N LEU A 56 -18.41 -10.22 -4.94
CA LEU A 56 -18.53 -9.76 -3.55
C LEU A 56 -17.17 -9.49 -2.89
N SER A 57 -16.08 -9.76 -3.59
CA SER A 57 -14.71 -9.63 -3.06
C SER A 57 -14.25 -8.19 -2.87
N TYR A 58 -14.98 -7.18 -3.36
CA TYR A 58 -14.61 -5.77 -3.17
C TYR A 58 -14.56 -5.35 -1.70
N THR A 59 -15.24 -6.07 -0.81
CA THR A 59 -15.13 -5.93 0.64
C THR A 59 -13.69 -6.12 1.14
N ARG A 60 -12.82 -6.85 0.42
CA ARG A 60 -11.39 -6.98 0.72
C ARG A 60 -10.65 -5.64 0.64
N HIS A 61 -11.06 -4.73 -0.26
CA HIS A 61 -10.48 -3.38 -0.30
C HIS A 61 -10.81 -2.58 0.96
N GLU A 62 -12.05 -2.69 1.45
CA GLU A 62 -12.42 -2.04 2.71
C GLU A 62 -11.62 -2.61 3.88
N TYR A 63 -11.46 -3.94 3.91
CA TYR A 63 -10.68 -4.62 4.92
C TYR A 63 -9.22 -4.15 4.94
N PHE A 64 -8.55 -4.13 3.78
CA PHE A 64 -7.20 -3.57 3.64
C PHE A 64 -7.11 -2.12 4.10
N ARG A 65 -8.05 -1.25 3.67
CA ARG A 65 -8.05 0.18 4.03
C ARG A 65 -8.16 0.39 5.53
N ARG A 66 -9.02 -0.37 6.21
CA ARG A 66 -9.18 -0.31 7.67
C ARG A 66 -7.89 -0.68 8.39
N ILE A 67 -7.24 -1.77 7.96
CA ILE A 67 -5.97 -2.22 8.56
C ILE A 67 -4.89 -1.16 8.36
N LEU A 68 -4.74 -0.65 7.13
CA LEU A 68 -3.75 0.39 6.84
C LEU A 68 -3.97 1.65 7.69
N CYS A 69 -5.19 2.18 7.74
CA CYS A 69 -5.50 3.36 8.56
C CYS A 69 -5.23 3.09 10.04
N GLN A 70 -5.53 1.89 10.53
CA GLN A 70 -5.24 1.50 11.91
C GLN A 70 -3.74 1.39 12.19
N MET A 71 -2.93 0.93 11.23
CA MET A 71 -1.46 0.89 11.37
C MET A 71 -0.88 2.30 11.42
N ILE A 72 -1.25 3.17 10.47
CA ILE A 72 -0.79 4.56 10.44
C ILE A 72 -1.22 5.30 11.70
N GLY A 73 -2.48 5.15 12.13
CA GLY A 73 -2.99 5.76 13.36
C GLY A 73 -2.18 5.35 14.59
N ARG A 74 -1.83 4.06 14.72
CA ARG A 74 -0.98 3.55 15.80
C ARG A 74 0.42 4.18 15.78
N TRP A 75 1.03 4.35 14.60
CA TRP A 75 2.33 5.02 14.48
C TRP A 75 2.27 6.49 14.86
N VAL A 76 1.18 7.19 14.53
CA VAL A 76 0.98 8.59 14.93
C VAL A 76 0.79 8.72 16.43
N GLU A 77 -0.06 7.87 17.03
CA GLU A 77 -0.29 7.85 18.49
C GLU A 77 0.97 7.52 19.29
N ALA A 78 1.82 6.63 18.76
CA ALA A 78 3.10 6.28 19.36
C ALA A 78 4.19 7.35 19.16
N GLY A 79 3.94 8.38 18.34
CA GLY A 79 4.93 9.41 17.99
C GLY A 79 5.99 8.94 16.98
N GLU A 80 5.77 7.79 16.32
CA GLU A 80 6.64 7.25 15.28
C GLU A 80 6.43 7.93 13.92
N ALA A 81 5.23 8.49 13.70
CA ALA A 81 4.87 9.24 12.49
C ALA A 81 4.27 10.62 12.85
N PRO A 82 4.47 11.66 12.02
CA PRO A 82 3.91 12.97 12.28
C PRO A 82 2.39 12.96 12.17
N ALA A 83 1.72 13.65 13.10
CA ALA A 83 0.26 13.85 13.11
C ALA A 83 -0.19 14.90 12.07
N ASP A 84 0.29 14.81 10.82
CA ASP A 84 -0.10 15.70 9.72
C ASP A 84 -1.21 15.04 8.89
N ILE A 85 -2.44 15.51 9.09
CA ILE A 85 -3.61 14.96 8.44
C ILE A 85 -3.61 15.18 6.92
N ASN A 86 -2.94 16.22 6.42
CA ASN A 86 -2.86 16.49 4.99
C ASN A 86 -1.92 15.50 4.34
N LEU A 87 -0.72 15.31 4.91
CA LEU A 87 0.27 14.35 4.42
C LEU A 87 -0.27 12.92 4.45
N LEU A 88 -0.83 12.50 5.60
CA LEU A 88 -1.35 11.14 5.77
C LEU A 88 -2.63 10.93 4.95
N GLY A 89 -3.48 11.96 4.84
CA GLY A 89 -4.67 11.92 4.01
C GLY A 89 -4.35 11.71 2.53
N GLU A 90 -3.37 12.41 1.99
CA GLU A 90 -2.91 12.20 0.61
C GLU A 90 -2.33 10.81 0.41
N MET A 91 -1.55 10.31 1.37
CA MET A 91 -1.00 8.96 1.30
C MET A 91 -2.11 7.89 1.29
N VAL A 92 -3.10 8.01 2.17
CA VAL A 92 -4.24 7.08 2.24
C VAL A 92 -5.12 7.15 0.98
N LYS A 93 -5.35 8.34 0.42
CA LYS A 93 -6.09 8.51 -0.85
C LYS A 93 -5.43 7.75 -1.99
N ILE A 94 -4.09 7.78 -2.08
CA ILE A 94 -3.36 7.02 -3.10
C ILE A 94 -3.71 5.53 -3.01
N PHE A 95 -3.76 4.94 -1.82
CA PHE A 95 -4.12 3.51 -1.70
C PHE A 95 -5.61 3.22 -1.90
N ALA A 96 -6.48 4.21 -1.69
CA ALA A 96 -7.91 4.06 -1.89
C ALA A 96 -8.32 4.11 -3.37
N LEU A 97 -7.67 4.93 -4.20
CA LEU A 97 -8.08 5.23 -5.57
C LEU A 97 -7.32 4.48 -6.67
N THR A 98 -6.24 3.79 -6.35
CA THR A 98 -5.28 3.39 -7.38
C THR A 98 -5.69 2.12 -8.16
N MET A 99 -6.48 2.29 -9.23
CA MET A 99 -6.17 1.67 -10.52
C MET A 99 -5.18 2.60 -11.24
N ARG A 100 -3.88 2.44 -11.00
CA ARG A 100 -2.86 3.11 -11.82
C ARG A 100 -2.81 2.36 -13.15
N VAL A 101 -3.65 2.77 -14.09
CA VAL A 101 -3.35 2.55 -15.51
C VAL A 101 -2.12 3.40 -15.77
N THR A 102 -0.99 2.75 -16.00
CA THR A 102 0.25 3.40 -16.40
C THR A 102 0.05 4.05 -17.76
N THR A 103 -0.47 5.27 -17.81
CA THR A 103 -0.31 6.11 -18.98
C THR A 103 1.11 6.64 -18.93
N SER A 104 2.01 5.93 -19.60
CA SER A 104 3.25 6.52 -20.11
C SER A 104 2.89 7.85 -20.78
N PRO A 105 3.55 8.98 -20.48
CA PRO A 105 3.52 10.12 -21.39
C PRO A 105 4.21 9.64 -22.66
N LEU A 106 3.43 9.28 -23.68
CA LEU A 106 3.93 9.19 -25.04
C LEU A 106 4.22 10.62 -25.47
N ASN A 107 5.50 10.90 -25.76
CA ASN A 107 5.90 12.00 -26.64
C ASN A 107 5.21 11.86 -28.00
#